data_AF-A0A1E5GH30-F1
#
_entry.id   AF-A0A1E5GH30-F1
#
_cell.length_a   1.000
_cell.length_b   1.000
_cell.length_c   1.000
_cell.angle_alpha   90.00
_cell.angle_beta   90.00
_cell.angle_gamma   90.00
#
_symmetry.space_group_name_H-M   'P 1'
#
loop_
_entity.id
_entity.type
_entity.pdbx_description
1 polymer ?
#
loop_
_entity_poly.entity_id
_entity_poly.type
_entity_poly.pdbx_seq_one_letter_code
_entity_poly.pdbx_strand_id
1 'polypeptide(L)'
;MNELIQEINDFRDERNWRPYNTPKSLAISITLEASELLENFQWCSSEEAVAATFENIQEELADVLIYSLMLASDLELDVSQIIQEKLKKNALKYPVVQEEATNDSSISK
;
A
#
# COMPACT_ATOMS: atom_id res chain seq x y z
N MET A 1 3.11 13.32 7.36
CA MET A 1 1.88 12.65 6.90
C MET A 1 0.75 13.66 6.76
N ASN A 2 0.43 14.42 7.80
CA ASN A 2 -0.64 15.43 7.73
C ASN A 2 -0.41 16.49 6.65
N GLU A 3 0.83 16.98 6.48
CA GLU A 3 1.19 17.94 5.41
C GLU A 3 0.94 17.36 4.01
N LEU A 4 1.33 16.11 3.76
CA LEU A 4 1.11 15.43 2.47
C LEU A 4 -0.39 15.21 2.19
N ILE A 5 -1.16 14.78 3.20
CA ILE A 5 -2.62 14.64 3.08
C ILE A 5 -3.27 15.99 2.78
N GLN A 6 -2.77 17.07 3.39
CA GLN A 6 -3.25 18.42 3.13
C GLN A 6 -2.97 18.83 1.67
N GLU A 7 -1.74 18.64 1.17
CA GLU A 7 -1.37 18.93 -0.22
C GLU A 7 -2.26 18.16 -1.22
N ILE A 8 -2.49 16.87 -0.97
CA ILE A 8 -3.39 16.04 -1.78
C ILE A 8 -4.83 16.58 -1.77
N ASN A 9 -5.34 16.97 -0.59
CA ASN A 9 -6.68 17.51 -0.45
C ASN A 9 -6.82 18.88 -1.11
N ASP A 10 -5.82 19.75 -0.98
CA ASP A 10 -5.79 21.06 -1.62
C ASP A 10 -5.82 20.90 -3.14
N PHE A 11 -4.98 20.01 -3.69
CA PHE A 11 -4.98 19.70 -5.12
C PHE A 11 -6.35 19.23 -5.62
N ARG A 12 -7.03 18.37 -4.85
CA ARG A 12 -8.40 17.89 -5.15
C ARG A 12 -9.42 19.03 -5.08
N ASP A 13 -9.35 19.86 -4.05
CA ASP A 13 -10.34 20.89 -3.75
C ASP A 13 -10.22 22.09 -4.71
N GLU A 14 -9.01 22.45 -5.13
CA GLU A 14 -8.75 23.45 -6.20
C GLU A 14 -9.46 23.10 -7.52
N ARG A 15 -9.68 21.81 -7.78
CA ARG A 15 -10.35 21.29 -8.98
C ARG A 15 -11.83 21.03 -8.79
N ASN A 16 -12.38 21.33 -7.61
CA ASN A 16 -13.77 21.06 -7.23
C ASN A 16 -14.15 19.57 -7.38
N TRP A 17 -13.20 18.66 -7.13
CA TRP A 17 -13.43 17.22 -7.31
C TRP A 17 -14.09 16.54 -6.11
N ARG A 18 -14.04 17.16 -4.93
CA ARG A 18 -14.59 16.60 -3.68
C ARG A 18 -16.04 16.07 -3.77
N PRO A 19 -17.00 16.72 -4.47
CA PRO A 19 -18.35 16.17 -4.63
C PRO A 19 -18.42 14.84 -5.38
N TYR A 20 -17.42 14.56 -6.23
CA TYR A 20 -17.32 13.34 -7.04
C TYR A 20 -16.42 12.30 -6.39
N ASN A 21 -15.47 12.70 -5.54
CA ASN A 21 -14.61 11.82 -4.76
C ASN A 21 -15.26 11.41 -3.44
N THR A 22 -16.44 10.79 -3.50
CA THR A 22 -17.07 10.13 -2.35
C THR A 22 -16.24 8.94 -1.85
N PRO A 23 -16.44 8.44 -0.61
CA PRO A 23 -15.77 7.24 -0.13
C PRO A 23 -15.95 6.02 -1.04
N LYS A 24 -17.14 5.87 -1.65
CA LYS A 24 -17.42 4.80 -2.62
C LYS A 24 -16.55 4.92 -3.88
N SER A 25 -16.50 6.10 -4.48
CA SER A 25 -15.73 6.33 -5.70
C SER A 25 -14.22 6.24 -5.43
N LEU A 26 -13.74 6.72 -4.28
CA LEU A 26 -12.35 6.58 -3.89
C LEU A 26 -11.95 5.10 -3.73
N ALA A 27 -12.80 4.28 -3.11
CA ALA A 27 -12.56 2.84 -3.02
C ALA A 27 -12.51 2.15 -4.40
N ILE A 28 -13.31 2.62 -5.37
CA ILE A 28 -13.24 2.16 -6.76
C ILE A 28 -11.91 2.58 -7.39
N SER A 29 -11.53 3.86 -7.29
CA SER A 29 -10.25 4.37 -7.81
C SER A 29 -9.06 3.58 -7.27
N ILE A 30 -8.99 3.32 -5.95
CA ILE A 30 -7.93 2.49 -5.36
C ILE A 30 -7.81 1.12 -6.06
N THR A 31 -8.94 0.50 -6.42
CA THR A 31 -8.94 -0.79 -7.11
C THR A 31 -8.47 -0.68 -8.55
N LEU A 32 -8.80 0.41 -9.25
CA LEU A 32 -8.36 0.68 -10.61
C LEU A 32 -6.84 0.86 -10.65
N GLU A 33 -6.30 1.78 -9.84
CA GLU A 33 -4.85 2.05 -9.86
C GLU A 33 -4.04 0.86 -9.33
N ALA A 34 -4.60 0.07 -8.40
CA ALA A 34 -3.96 -1.18 -7.98
C ALA A 34 -3.93 -2.22 -9.11
N SER A 35 -4.89 -2.17 -10.04
CA SER A 35 -4.90 -3.02 -11.23
C SER A 35 -3.87 -2.52 -12.25
N GLU A 36 -3.77 -1.21 -12.48
CA GLU A 36 -2.74 -0.60 -13.34
C GLU A 36 -1.33 -0.89 -12.81
N LEU A 37 -1.13 -0.80 -11.48
CA LEU A 37 0.10 -1.24 -10.82
C LEU A 37 0.41 -2.72 -11.12
N LEU A 38 -0.60 -3.59 -11.02
CA LEU A 38 -0.45 -5.03 -11.27
C LEU A 38 -0.09 -5.34 -12.74
N GLU A 39 -0.57 -4.56 -13.70
CA GLU A 39 -0.30 -4.78 -15.13
C GLU A 39 1.20 -4.78 -15.45
N ASN A 40 2.00 -3.98 -14.74
CA ASN A 40 3.46 -3.96 -14.86
C ASN A 40 4.11 -5.34 -14.65
N PHE A 41 3.47 -6.23 -13.92
CA PHE A 41 4.01 -7.53 -13.51
C PHE A 41 3.33 -8.72 -14.22
N GLN A 42 2.38 -8.47 -15.13
CA GLN A 42 1.46 -9.51 -15.61
C GLN A 42 2.14 -10.60 -16.46
N TRP A 43 3.18 -10.24 -17.22
CA TRP A 43 3.76 -11.10 -18.27
C TRP A 43 5.27 -11.33 -18.16
N CYS A 44 5.89 -10.90 -17.07
CA CYS A 44 7.34 -10.96 -16.86
C CYS A 44 7.67 -11.29 -15.40
N SER A 45 8.94 -11.57 -15.11
CA SER A 45 9.38 -11.69 -13.72
C SER A 45 9.35 -10.34 -13.01
N SER A 46 9.37 -10.36 -11.67
CA SER A 46 9.46 -9.15 -10.86
C SER A 46 10.71 -8.32 -11.20
N GLU A 47 11.85 -8.98 -11.43
CA GLU A 47 13.11 -8.31 -11.78
C GLU A 47 13.03 -7.64 -13.15
N GLU A 48 12.40 -8.30 -14.13
CA GLU A 48 12.20 -7.76 -15.48
C GLU A 48 11.25 -6.56 -15.47
N ALA A 49 10.11 -6.66 -14.75
CA ALA A 49 9.17 -5.56 -14.57
C ALA A 49 9.86 -4.34 -13.96
N VAL A 50 10.54 -4.52 -12.82
CA VAL A 50 11.24 -3.43 -12.13
C VAL A 50 12.33 -2.83 -13.00
N ALA A 51 13.05 -3.62 -13.81
CA ALA A 51 14.05 -3.08 -14.71
C ALA A 51 13.46 -2.30 -15.90
N ALA A 52 12.30 -2.70 -16.41
CA ALA A 52 11.71 -2.17 -17.64
C ALA A 52 10.70 -1.04 -17.42
N THR A 53 9.95 -1.05 -16.32
CA THR A 53 8.79 -0.16 -16.08
C THR A 53 8.80 0.51 -14.70
N PHE A 54 9.98 0.70 -14.08
CA PHE A 54 10.09 1.26 -12.72
C PHE A 54 9.35 2.59 -12.54
N GLU A 55 9.46 3.51 -13.51
CA GLU A 55 8.79 4.81 -13.46
C GLU A 55 7.27 4.64 -13.38
N ASN A 56 6.70 3.79 -14.24
CA ASN A 56 5.27 3.48 -14.21
C ASN A 56 4.86 2.82 -12.88
N ILE A 57 5.66 1.89 -12.35
CA ILE A 57 5.42 1.28 -11.03
C ILE A 57 5.37 2.36 -9.93
N GLN A 58 6.23 3.38 -9.99
CA GLN A 58 6.23 4.47 -9.03
C GLN A 58 4.97 5.34 -9.15
N GLU A 59 4.55 5.66 -10.38
CA GLU A 59 3.34 6.44 -10.65
C GLU A 59 2.09 5.71 -10.14
N GLU A 60 1.88 4.46 -10.55
CA GLU A 60 0.69 3.70 -10.14
C GLU A 60 0.63 3.43 -8.64
N LEU A 61 1.80 3.18 -8.01
CA LEU A 61 1.86 3.05 -6.56
C LEU A 61 1.54 4.38 -5.87
N ALA A 62 1.98 5.51 -6.42
CA ALA A 62 1.64 6.82 -5.88
C ALA A 62 0.12 7.07 -5.98
N ASP A 63 -0.52 6.71 -7.09
CA ASP A 63 -1.96 6.90 -7.27
C ASP A 63 -2.78 6.04 -6.29
N VAL A 64 -2.40 4.77 -6.08
CA VAL A 64 -3.00 3.92 -5.03
C VAL A 64 -2.92 4.59 -3.65
N LEU A 65 -1.75 5.16 -3.32
CA LEU A 65 -1.54 5.83 -2.04
C LEU A 65 -2.33 7.14 -1.94
N ILE A 66 -2.38 7.94 -2.99
CA ILE A 66 -3.11 9.20 -3.04
C ILE A 66 -4.59 8.97 -2.76
N TYR A 67 -5.25 8.05 -3.49
CA TYR A 67 -6.66 7.76 -3.26
C TYR A 67 -6.92 7.13 -1.88
N SER A 68 -5.99 6.30 -1.39
CA SER A 68 -6.06 5.73 -0.04
C SER A 68 -6.00 6.81 1.05
N LEU A 69 -5.11 7.79 0.89
CA LEU A 69 -4.96 8.91 1.82
C LEU A 69 -6.15 9.87 1.75
N MET A 70 -6.67 10.16 0.56
CA MET A 70 -7.93 10.91 0.41
C MET A 70 -9.09 10.21 1.13
N LEU A 71 -9.22 8.89 0.96
CA LEU A 71 -10.26 8.10 1.62
C LEU A 71 -10.11 8.11 3.14
N ALA A 72 -8.89 7.94 3.66
CA ALA A 72 -8.62 8.02 5.09
C ALA A 72 -8.98 9.42 5.63
N SER A 73 -8.63 10.48 4.90
CA SER A 73 -8.96 11.85 5.27
C SER A 73 -10.47 12.09 5.32
N ASP A 74 -11.23 11.63 4.33
CA ASP A 74 -12.69 11.81 4.26
C ASP A 74 -13.44 11.00 5.32
N LEU A 75 -12.82 9.94 5.84
CA LEU A 75 -13.35 9.12 6.94
C LEU A 75 -12.78 9.52 8.31
N GLU A 76 -12.02 10.62 8.38
CA GLU A 76 -11.41 11.13 9.62
C GLU A 76 -10.52 10.09 10.34
N LEU A 77 -9.80 9.28 9.56
CA LEU A 77 -8.92 8.23 10.08
C LEU A 77 -7.49 8.74 10.27
N ASP A 78 -6.92 8.47 11.45
CA ASP A 78 -5.46 8.58 11.64
C ASP A 78 -4.78 7.38 10.96
N VAL A 79 -4.14 7.64 9.82
CA VAL A 79 -3.43 6.64 9.00
C VAL A 79 -2.37 5.89 9.82
N SER A 80 -1.64 6.59 10.69
CA SER A 80 -0.58 5.97 11.48
C SER A 80 -1.18 5.03 12.52
N GLN A 81 -2.26 5.44 13.18
CA GLN A 81 -2.97 4.63 14.15
C GLN A 81 -3.53 3.35 13.53
N ILE A 82 -4.28 3.45 12.41
CA ILE A 82 -4.92 2.27 11.79
C ILE A 82 -3.87 1.26 11.30
N ILE A 83 -2.73 1.73 10.79
CA ILE A 83 -1.61 0.86 10.38
C ILE A 83 -1.00 0.17 11.60
N GLN A 84 -0.69 0.91 12.67
CA GLN A 84 -0.11 0.34 13.89
C GLN A 84 -1.02 -0.72 14.53
N GLU A 85 -2.33 -0.45 14.59
CA GLU A 85 -3.30 -1.42 15.08
C GLU A 85 -3.36 -2.67 14.20
N LYS A 86 -3.31 -2.49 12.87
CA LYS A 86 -3.29 -3.62 11.92
C LYS A 86 -2.00 -4.44 12.05
N LEU A 87 -0.84 -3.80 12.21
CA LEU A 87 0.44 -4.48 12.43
C LEU A 87 0.43 -5.33 13.70
N LYS A 88 -0.09 -4.79 14.82
CA LYS A 88 -0.27 -5.55 16.07
C LYS A 88 -1.15 -6.80 15.85
N LYS A 89 -2.28 -6.64 15.16
CA LYS A 89 -3.18 -7.76 14.82
C LYS A 89 -2.48 -8.79 13.92
N ASN A 90 -1.70 -8.34 12.93
CA ASN A 90 -0.97 -9.22 12.02
C ASN A 90 0.15 -9.98 12.73
N ALA A 91 0.89 -9.36 13.66
CA ALA A 91 1.93 -10.02 14.45
C ALA A 91 1.37 -11.15 15.34
N LEU A 92 0.15 -10.97 15.87
CA LEU A 92 -0.55 -12.04 16.59
C LEU A 92 -1.01 -13.17 15.66
N LYS A 93 -1.43 -12.84 14.44
CA LYS A 93 -1.88 -13.81 13.44
C LYS A 93 -0.72 -14.60 12.82
N TYR A 94 0.44 -13.96 12.66
CA TYR A 94 1.65 -14.51 12.04
C TYR A 94 2.85 -14.28 12.97
N PRO A 95 3.01 -15.07 14.04
CA PRO A 95 4.12 -14.94 14.96
C PRO A 95 5.44 -15.30 14.28
N VAL A 96 6.55 -14.70 14.74
CA VAL A 96 7.89 -15.12 14.33
C VAL A 96 8.10 -16.56 14.80
N VAL A 97 8.25 -17.48 13.86
CA VAL A 97 8.72 -18.83 14.16
C VAL A 97 10.22 -18.71 14.43
N GLN A 98 10.64 -18.96 15.67
CA GLN A 98 12.05 -19.15 15.96
C GLN A 98 12.40 -20.55 15.43
N GLU A 99 13.15 -20.63 14.34
CA GLU A 99 13.83 -21.87 13.97
C GLU A 99 14.89 -22.11 15.05
N GLU A 100 14.59 -22.98 16.01
CA GLU A 100 15.63 -23.56 16.86
C GLU A 100 16.61 -24.27 15.94
N ALA A 101 17.83 -23.73 15.84
CA ALA A 101 18.94 -24.39 15.18
C ALA A 101 19.14 -25.75 15.86
N THR A 102 18.63 -26.81 15.25
CA THR A 102 18.99 -28.19 15.57
C THR A 102 20.43 -28.40 15.13
N ASN A 103 21.37 -27.91 15.94
CA ASN A 103 22.72 -28.42 15.99
C ASN A 103 22.66 -29.82 16.59
N ASP A 104 22.21 -30.79 15.80
CA ASP A 104 22.46 -32.19 16.11
C ASP A 104 23.86 -32.55 15.59
N SER A 105 24.87 -32.11 16.35
CA SER A 105 26.24 -32.57 16.21
C SER A 105 26.40 -33.98 16.80
N SER A 106 25.66 -34.95 16.27
CA SER A 106 25.80 -36.35 16.70
C SER A 106 25.67 -37.39 15.59
N ILE A 107 26.52 -37.29 14.55
CA ILE A 107 27.04 -38.51 13.91
C ILE A 107 28.56 -38.36 13.72
N SER A 108 29.26 -38.55 14.84
CA SER A 108 30.61 -39.10 14.84
C SER A 108 30.52 -40.62 14.85
N LYS A 109 30.80 -41.27 13.72
CA LYS A 109 31.59 -42.51 13.57
C LYS A 109 31.64 -42.96 12.12
#